data_AF-A0A515CTI4-F1
#
_entry.id   AF-A0A515CTI4-F1
#
_cell.length_a   1.000
_cell.length_b   1.000
_cell.length_c   1.000
_cell.angle_alpha   90.00
_cell.angle_beta   90.00
_cell.angle_gamma   90.00
#
_symmetry.space_group_name_H-M   'P 1'
#
loop_
_entity.id
_entity.type
_entity.pdbx_description
1 polymer ?
#
loop_
_entity_poly.entity_id
_entity_poly.type
_entity_poly.pdbx_seq_one_letter_code
_entity_poly.pdbx_strand_id
1 'polypeptide(L)' 'MNSCAERIPAPPTPIVLLPPESVFKPCEVPTLQGDTWGDAGSYSFALKTALSICAGQVATLNQWRESIGREK' A
#
# COMPACT_ATOMS: atom_id res chain seq x y z
N MET A 1 -26.22 -35.64 -38.27
CA MET A 1 -25.01 -34.79 -38.25
C MET A 1 -25.27 -33.70 -37.23
N ASN A 2 -24.79 -33.91 -36.01
CA ASN A 2 -25.11 -33.08 -34.86
C ASN A 2 -23.75 -32.66 -34.32
N SER A 3 -23.43 -31.38 -34.48
CA SER A 3 -22.14 -30.80 -34.09
C SER A 3 -22.12 -30.61 -32.57
N CYS A 4 -21.19 -31.30 -31.89
CA CYS A 4 -20.87 -31.06 -30.48
C CYS A 4 -19.92 -29.84 -30.40
N ALA A 5 -20.47 -28.63 -30.50
CA ALA A 5 -19.73 -27.45 -30.10
C ALA A 5 -19.73 -27.39 -28.56
N GLU A 6 -18.70 -27.99 -27.95
CA GLU A 6 -18.41 -27.91 -26.53
C GLU A 6 -18.36 -26.42 -26.12
N ARG A 7 -19.30 -25.95 -25.27
CA ARG A 7 -19.21 -24.61 -24.69
C ARG A 7 -18.09 -24.65 -23.67
N ILE A 8 -16.92 -24.10 -24.03
CA ILE A 8 -15.85 -23.85 -23.07
C ILE A 8 -16.39 -22.84 -22.04
N PRO A 9 -16.54 -23.21 -20.76
CA PRO A 9 -16.95 -22.27 -19.73
C PRO A 9 -15.88 -21.18 -19.61
N ALA A 10 -16.32 -19.93 -19.43
CA ALA A 10 -15.41 -18.80 -19.25
C ALA A 10 -14.45 -19.09 -18.08
N PRO A 11 -13.14 -18.81 -18.22
CA PRO A 11 -12.19 -19.05 -17.15
C PRO A 11 -12.60 -18.28 -15.89
N PRO A 12 -12.45 -18.88 -14.70
CA PRO A 12 -12.78 -18.21 -13.45
C PRO A 12 -11.96 -16.94 -13.32
N THR A 13 -12.61 -15.86 -12.89
CA THR A 13 -11.94 -14.57 -12.64
C THR A 13 -10.81 -14.75 -11.62
N PRO A 14 -9.61 -14.26 -11.90
CA PRO A 14 -8.49 -14.39 -10.98
C PRO A 14 -8.81 -13.67 -9.67
N ILE A 15 -8.57 -14.36 -8.55
CA ILE A 15 -8.70 -13.77 -7.21
C ILE A 15 -7.55 -12.78 -7.04
N VAL A 16 -7.86 -11.48 -7.02
CA VAL A 16 -6.88 -10.43 -6.74
C VAL A 16 -6.83 -10.26 -5.23
N LEU A 17 -5.73 -10.70 -4.61
CA LEU A 17 -5.43 -10.32 -3.23
C LEU A 17 -4.93 -8.87 -3.27
N LEU A 18 -5.73 -7.93 -2.76
CA LEU A 18 -5.29 -6.56 -2.57
C LEU A 18 -4.53 -6.42 -1.24
N PRO A 19 -3.49 -5.58 -1.18
CA PRO A 19 -2.86 -5.24 0.08
C PRO A 19 -3.80 -4.41 0.97
N PRO A 20 -3.50 -4.28 2.27
CA PRO A 20 -4.31 -3.50 3.21
C PRO A 20 -4.50 -2.04 2.76
N GLU A 21 -5.69 -1.47 2.91
CA GLU A 21 -5.99 -0.13 2.36
C GLU A 21 -5.07 0.99 2.85
N SER A 22 -4.54 0.84 4.06
CA SER A 22 -3.62 1.79 4.68
C SER A 22 -2.35 2.03 3.85
N VAL A 23 -1.92 1.06 3.03
CA VAL A 23 -0.70 1.13 2.23
C VAL A 23 -0.88 1.85 0.88
N PHE A 24 -2.12 2.13 0.48
CA PHE A 24 -2.41 2.88 -0.75
C PHE A 24 -2.34 4.39 -0.55
N LYS A 25 -2.31 4.87 0.69
CA LYS A 25 -2.16 6.29 0.99
C LYS A 25 -0.68 6.69 0.81
N PRO A 26 -0.37 7.71 0.00
CA PRO A 26 0.99 8.24 -0.10
C PRO A 26 1.50 8.69 1.26
N CYS A 27 2.80 8.55 1.49
CA CYS A 27 3.42 9.08 2.71
C CYS A 27 3.36 10.60 2.70
N GLU A 28 2.91 11.15 3.82
CA GLU A 28 2.77 12.60 3.98
C GLU A 28 4.15 13.27 4.09
N VAL A 29 4.32 14.38 3.38
CA VAL A 29 5.51 15.21 3.46
C VAL A 29 5.07 16.59 3.93
N PRO A 30 5.31 16.94 5.20
CA PRO A 30 4.93 18.26 5.70
C PRO A 30 5.71 19.35 4.95
N THR A 31 5.20 20.58 5.00
CA THR A 31 5.88 21.75 4.44
C THR A 31 6.50 22.56 5.57
N LEU A 32 7.73 23.04 5.39
CA LEU A 32 8.35 23.99 6.31
C LEU A 32 7.63 25.34 6.20
N GLN A 33 7.01 25.78 7.29
CA GLN A 33 6.30 27.05 7.36
C GLN A 33 7.20 28.08 8.01
N GLY A 34 7.82 28.98 7.24
CA GLY A 34 8.69 30.04 7.77
C GLY A 34 10.18 29.70 7.73
N ASP A 35 10.98 30.56 8.37
CA ASP A 35 12.44 30.58 8.31
C ASP A 35 13.11 30.70 9.70
N THR A 36 12.33 30.57 10.78
CA THR A 36 12.87 30.62 12.14
C THR A 36 13.36 29.25 12.63
N TRP A 37 14.19 29.24 13.67
CA TRP A 37 14.56 27.99 14.36
C TRP A 37 13.36 27.27 14.98
N GLY A 38 12.32 28.01 15.40
CA GLY A 38 11.08 27.42 15.91
C GLY A 38 10.31 26.68 14.81
N ASP A 39 10.29 27.24 13.61
CA ASP A 39 9.67 26.63 12.43
C ASP A 39 10.41 25.35 12.02
N ALA A 40 11.74 25.39 11.98
CA ALA A 40 12.58 24.24 11.71
C ALA A 40 12.36 23.11 12.74
N GLY A 41 12.27 23.47 14.02
CA GLY A 41 11.96 22.53 15.10
C GLY A 41 10.59 21.88 14.93
N SER A 42 9.56 22.70 14.68
CA SER A 42 8.17 22.23 14.46
C SER A 42 8.06 21.33 13.24
N TYR A 43 8.70 21.72 12.13
CA TYR A 43 8.81 20.93 10.92
C TYR A 43 9.49 19.59 11.16
N SER A 44 10.61 19.56 11.89
CA SER A 44 11.32 18.32 12.19
C SER A 44 10.47 17.33 12.98
N PHE A 45 9.64 17.84 13.91
CA PHE A 45 8.71 17.01 14.69
C PHE A 45 7.57 16.47 13.83
N ALA A 46 6.97 17.32 12.99
CA ALA A 46 5.94 16.91 12.04
C ALA A 46 6.49 15.85 11.07
N LEU A 47 7.69 16.06 10.53
CA LEU A 47 8.36 15.14 9.62
C LEU A 47 8.65 13.80 10.30
N LYS A 48 9.16 13.81 11.54
CA LYS A 48 9.38 12.59 12.32
C LYS A 48 8.09 11.78 12.49
N THR A 49 6.99 12.47 12.78
CA THR A 49 5.67 11.83 12.94
C THR A 49 5.21 11.21 11.62
N ALA A 50 5.26 11.96 10.52
CA ALA A 50 4.88 11.48 9.19
C ALA A 50 5.73 10.27 8.75
N LEU A 51 7.04 10.30 8.98
CA LEU A 51 7.94 9.18 8.69
C LEU A 51 7.63 7.94 9.53
N SER A 52 7.30 8.11 10.81
CA SER A 52 6.91 7.00 11.69
C SER A 52 5.65 6.28 11.17
N ILE A 53 4.66 7.06 10.71
CA ILE A 53 3.42 6.53 10.12
C ILE A 53 3.73 5.81 8.81
N CYS A 54 4.49 6.45 7.92
CA CYS A 54 4.91 5.87 6.64
C CYS A 54 5.67 4.55 6.83
N ALA A 55 6.59 4.49 7.80
CA ALA A 55 7.31 3.27 8.13
C ALA A 55 6.37 2.14 8.58
N GLY A 56 5.31 2.45 9.34
CA GLY A 56 4.27 1.50 9.71
C GLY A 56 3.51 0.95 8.50
N GLN A 57 3.09 1.81 7.56
CA GLN A 57 2.42 1.39 6.33
C GLN A 57 3.33 0.46 5.50
N VAL A 58 4.60 0.81 5.33
CA VAL A 58 5.57 -0.02 4.58
C VAL A 58 5.80 -1.36 5.28
N ALA A 59 5.87 -1.39 6.62
CA ALA A 59 6.00 -2.63 7.36
C ALA A 59 4.79 -3.56 7.15
N THR A 60 3.57 -3.01 7.21
CA THR A 60 2.34 -3.76 6.93
C THR A 60 2.32 -4.29 5.49
N LEU A 61 2.75 -3.49 4.50
CA LEU A 61 2.84 -3.92 3.11
C LEU A 61 3.80 -5.11 2.96
N ASN A 62 4.98 -5.04 3.57
CA ASN A 62 5.96 -6.11 3.50
C ASN A 62 5.47 -7.39 4.19
N GLN A 63 4.83 -7.28 5.35
CA GLN A 63 4.20 -8.43 6.03
C GLN A 63 3.12 -9.08 5.16
N TRP A 64 2.27 -8.27 4.50
CA TRP A 64 1.28 -8.79 3.56
C TRP A 64 1.94 -9.50 2.38
N ARG A 65 3.00 -8.92 1.78
CA ARG A 65 3.77 -9.55 0.69
C ARG A 65 4.36 -10.91 1.10
N GLU A 66 4.85 -11.02 2.33
CA GLU A 66 5.34 -12.29 2.87
C GLU A 66 4.24 -13.31 3.15
N SER A 67 3.03 -12.84 3.50
CA SER A 67 1.87 -13.71 3.71
C SER A 67 1.43 -14.37 2.40
N ILE A 68 1.30 -13.58 1.32
CA ILE A 68 0.91 -14.12 0.01
C ILE A 68 2.02 -14.97 -0.63
N GLY A 69 3.29 -14.64 -0.38
CA GLY A 69 4.43 -15.40 -0.92
C GLY A 69 4.62 -16.78 -0.27
N ARG A 70 4.00 -17.00 0.89
CA ARG A 70 4.00 -18.28 1.63
C ARG A 70 2.82 -19.19 1.27
N GLU A 71 1.88 -18.74 0.44
CA GLU A 71 0.73 -19.53 -0.04
C GLU A 71 1.12 -20.44 -1.22
N LYS A 72 2.22 -21.19 -1.06
CA LYS A 72 2.73 -22.18 -2.01
C LYS A 72 2.55 -23.60 -1.51
#